data_AF-A0A382IIN9-F1
#
_entry.id   AF-A0A382IIN9-F1
#
_cell.length_a   1.000
_cell.length_b   1.000
_cell.length_c   1.000
_cell.angle_alpha   90.00
_cell.angle_beta   90.00
_cell.angle_gamma   90.00
#
_symmetry.space_group_name_H-M   'P 1'
#
loop_
_entity.id
_entity.type
_entity.pdbx_description
1 polymer ?
#
loop_
_entity_poly.entity_id
_entity_poly.type
_entity_poly.pdbx_seq_one_letter_code
_entity_poly.pdbx_strand_id
1 'polypeptide(L)'
;MQIGIYEEGQLIPASVPIPDKLSAVLYVPNVPMLTEDARNLLKPLVPRADAVYNIGRVALMVQAMATGGLDNLRYATQDMLHQPDRQGIFPPMKNIIKAAMNSGALGAFLSGSGS
;
A
#
# COMPACT_ATOMS: atom_id res chain seq x y z
N MET A 1 -0.99 4.36 13.33
CA MET A 1 -1.48 3.46 12.27
C MET A 1 -2.32 2.40 12.97
N GLN A 2 -3.33 1.83 12.31
CA GLN A 2 -4.05 0.69 12.86
C GLN A 2 -3.87 -0.52 11.94
N ILE A 3 -3.73 -1.69 12.55
CA ILE A 3 -3.81 -2.99 11.89
C ILE A 3 -5.00 -3.73 12.48
N GLY A 4 -5.62 -4.63 11.74
CA GLY A 4 -6.72 -5.41 12.28
C GLY A 4 -7.08 -6.60 11.41
N ILE A 5 -7.76 -7.55 12.03
CA ILE A 5 -8.33 -8.73 11.37
C ILE A 5 -9.82 -8.80 11.67
N TYR A 6 -10.55 -9.52 10.82
CA TYR A 6 -11.92 -9.94 11.13
C TYR A 6 -11.87 -11.40 11.58
N GLU A 7 -12.37 -11.67 12.79
CA GLU A 7 -12.51 -13.00 13.37
C GLU A 7 -13.96 -13.16 13.82
N GLU A 8 -14.65 -14.22 13.38
CA GLU A 8 -16.07 -14.49 13.72
C GLU A 8 -17.01 -13.29 13.54
N GLY A 9 -16.77 -12.44 12.53
CA GLY A 9 -17.57 -11.25 12.25
C GLY A 9 -17.23 -10.02 13.11
N GLN A 10 -16.27 -10.14 14.03
CA GLN A 10 -15.79 -9.04 14.84
C GLN A 10 -14.46 -8.50 14.29
N LEU A 11 -14.35 -7.17 14.21
CA LEU A 11 -13.07 -6.50 13.94
C LEU A 11 -12.22 -6.49 15.22
N ILE A 12 -11.01 -7.03 15.14
CA ILE A 12 -10.00 -6.97 16.20
C ILE A 12 -8.90 -5.99 15.75
N PRO A 13 -8.95 -4.72 16.18
CA PRO A 13 -7.95 -3.73 15.82
C PRO A 13 -6.79 -3.68 16.83
N ALA A 14 -5.61 -3.29 16.37
CA ALA A 14 -4.45 -2.95 17.19
C ALA A 14 -3.79 -1.67 16.67
N SER A 15 -3.43 -0.79 17.60
CA SER A 15 -2.71 0.44 17.30
C SER A 15 -1.22 0.19 17.15
N VAL A 16 -0.62 0.78 16.12
CA VAL A 16 0.83 0.81 15.89
C VAL A 16 1.28 2.28 15.97
N PRO A 17 2.32 2.60 16.77
CA PRO A 17 2.90 3.94 16.82
C PRO A 17 3.30 4.44 15.43
N ILE A 18 3.23 5.75 15.20
CA ILE A 18 3.75 6.38 13.98
C ILE A 18 4.93 7.27 14.41
N PRO A 19 6.07 7.20 13.73
CA PRO A 19 7.19 8.09 14.01
C PRO A 19 6.85 9.56 13.70
N ASP A 20 7.18 10.48 14.62
CA ASP A 20 6.83 11.91 14.51
C ASP A 20 7.37 12.61 13.26
N LYS A 21 8.46 12.09 12.69
CA LYS A 21 9.13 12.69 11.52
C LYS A 21 8.66 12.13 10.18
N LEU A 22 7.54 11.40 10.15
CA LEU A 22 6.97 10.88 8.92
C LEU A 22 5.95 11.86 8.33
N SER A 23 6.10 12.21 7.05
CA SER A 23 5.14 13.02 6.31
C SER A 23 4.65 12.28 5.08
N ALA A 24 3.38 12.51 4.70
CA ALA A 24 2.78 11.94 3.51
C ALA A 24 2.47 13.06 2.50
N VAL A 25 2.79 12.81 1.22
CA VAL A 25 2.42 13.68 0.11
C VAL A 25 1.36 12.96 -0.72
N LEU A 26 0.25 13.64 -0.98
CA LEU A 26 -0.88 13.10 -1.72
C LEU A 26 -0.94 13.75 -3.11
N TYR A 27 -0.96 12.92 -4.14
CA TYR A 27 -1.32 13.34 -5.49
C TYR A 27 -2.75 12.87 -5.78
N VAL A 28 -3.66 13.83 -5.97
CA VAL A 28 -5.07 13.56 -6.28
C VAL A 28 -5.32 14.04 -7.71
N PRO A 29 -5.45 13.13 -8.69
CA PRO A 29 -5.74 13.53 -10.07
C PRO A 29 -7.18 14.05 -10.20
N ASN A 30 -7.42 14.91 -11.17
CA ASN A 30 -8.76 15.44 -11.47
C ASN A 30 -9.67 14.44 -12.23
N VAL A 31 -9.29 13.15 -12.25
CA VAL A 31 -10.04 12.09 -12.92
C VAL A 31 -10.47 11.09 -11.84
N PRO A 32 -11.78 10.90 -11.64
CA PRO A 32 -12.26 9.92 -10.66
C PRO A 32 -11.99 8.50 -11.16
N MET A 33 -11.60 7.63 -10.24
CA MET A 33 -11.50 6.18 -10.41
C MET A 33 -12.64 5.54 -9.63
N LEU A 34 -13.60 4.95 -10.33
CA LEU A 34 -14.72 4.30 -9.66
C LEU A 34 -14.20 3.14 -8.77
N THR A 35 -14.57 3.18 -7.49
CA THR A 35 -14.20 2.15 -6.50
C THR A 35 -14.68 0.76 -6.90
N GLU A 36 -15.79 0.67 -7.63
CA GLU A 36 -16.33 -0.58 -8.17
C GLU A 36 -15.40 -1.19 -9.23
N ASP A 37 -14.96 -0.39 -10.21
CA ASP A 37 -14.04 -0.84 -11.26
C ASP A 37 -12.71 -1.33 -10.67
N ALA A 38 -12.18 -0.60 -9.68
CA ALA A 38 -10.94 -0.97 -8.99
C ALA A 38 -11.07 -2.26 -8.13
N ARG A 39 -12.29 -2.66 -7.76
CA ARG A 39 -12.56 -3.94 -7.07
C ARG A 39 -12.75 -5.08 -8.07
N ASN A 40 -13.45 -4.83 -9.17
CA ASN A 40 -13.73 -5.84 -10.21
C ASN A 40 -12.48 -6.33 -10.94
N LEU A 41 -11.39 -5.57 -10.91
CA LEU A 41 -10.10 -6.00 -11.48
C LEU A 41 -9.34 -7.01 -10.64
N LEU A 42 -9.64 -7.13 -9.34
CA LEU A 42 -8.86 -7.99 -8.45
C LEU A 42 -9.17 -9.45 -8.74
N LYS A 43 -8.12 -10.22 -8.98
CA LYS A 43 -8.25 -11.67 -9.17
C LYS A 43 -8.76 -12.30 -7.88
N PRO A 44 -9.70 -13.25 -7.97
CA PRO A 44 -10.21 -13.95 -6.79
C PRO A 44 -9.17 -14.88 -6.15
N LEU A 45 -8.12 -15.24 -6.90
CA LEU A 45 -7.03 -16.11 -6.48
C LEU A 45 -5.70 -15.42 -6.71
N VAL A 46 -4.81 -15.55 -5.73
CA VAL A 46 -3.43 -15.06 -5.81
C VAL A 46 -2.44 -16.22 -5.73
N PRO A 47 -1.34 -16.19 -6.49
CA PRO A 47 -0.24 -17.12 -6.30
C PRO A 47 0.27 -17.08 -4.85
N ARG A 48 0.60 -18.25 -4.29
CA ARG A 48 1.20 -18.34 -2.95
C ARG A 48 2.46 -17.48 -2.83
N ALA A 49 3.25 -17.38 -3.89
CA ALA A 49 4.46 -16.56 -3.92
C ALA A 49 4.13 -15.07 -3.67
N ASP A 50 3.06 -14.55 -4.27
CA ASP A 50 2.64 -13.16 -4.10
C ASP A 50 2.08 -12.90 -2.69
N ALA A 51 1.34 -13.85 -2.14
CA ALA A 51 0.89 -13.79 -0.75
C ALA A 51 2.08 -13.74 0.23
N VAL A 52 3.05 -14.65 0.07
CA VAL A 52 4.28 -14.66 0.89
C VAL A 52 5.07 -13.37 0.71
N TYR A 53 5.20 -12.89 -0.52
CA TYR A 53 5.86 -11.62 -0.84
C TYR A 53 5.25 -10.48 -0.04
N ASN A 54 3.92 -10.33 -0.06
CA ASN A 54 3.20 -9.28 0.63
C ASN A 54 3.21 -9.40 2.16
N ILE A 55 3.11 -10.61 2.71
CA ILE A 55 3.20 -10.83 4.18
C ILE A 55 4.52 -10.25 4.72
N GLY A 56 5.64 -10.46 4.00
CA GLY A 56 6.92 -9.87 4.36
C GLY A 56 6.91 -8.33 4.34
N ARG A 57 6.25 -7.71 3.36
CA ARG A 57 6.09 -6.24 3.31
C ARG A 57 5.28 -5.69 4.46
N VAL A 58 4.19 -6.36 4.83
CA VAL A 58 3.35 -5.95 5.96
C VAL A 58 4.15 -6.03 7.27
N ALA A 59 4.92 -7.11 7.48
CA ALA A 59 5.79 -7.24 8.64
C ALA A 59 6.82 -6.11 8.71
N LEU A 60 7.47 -5.77 7.57
CA LEU A 60 8.40 -4.64 7.49
C LEU A 60 7.71 -3.29 7.72
N MET A 61 6.48 -3.09 7.25
CA MET A 61 5.71 -1.87 7.48
C MET A 61 5.49 -1.65 8.98
N VAL A 62 4.98 -2.67 9.67
CA VAL A 62 4.73 -2.60 11.11
C VAL A 62 6.03 -2.37 11.87
N GLN A 63 7.11 -3.07 11.51
CA GLN A 63 8.42 -2.88 12.12
C GLN A 63 8.96 -1.46 11.92
N ALA A 64 8.86 -0.91 10.69
CA ALA A 64 9.34 0.44 10.38
C ALA A 64 8.58 1.50 11.19
N MET A 65 7.26 1.35 11.32
CA MET A 65 6.43 2.26 12.12
C MET A 65 6.73 2.14 13.62
N ALA A 66 6.85 0.93 14.14
CA ALA A 66 7.09 0.69 15.56
C ALA A 66 8.48 1.13 16.04
N THR A 67 9.50 1.08 15.16
CA THR A 67 10.90 1.33 15.53
C THR A 67 11.46 2.65 15.00
N GLY A 68 10.79 3.30 14.05
CA GLY A 68 11.35 4.43 13.31
C GLY A 68 12.39 4.03 12.26
N GLY A 69 12.56 2.74 11.97
CA GLY A 69 13.42 2.22 10.89
C GLY A 69 12.85 2.50 9.49
N LEU A 70 12.70 3.79 9.15
CA LEU A 70 11.94 4.25 7.98
C LEU A 70 12.56 3.87 6.62
N ASP A 71 13.84 3.50 6.58
CA ASP A 71 14.49 3.02 5.36
C ASP A 71 13.82 1.76 4.79
N ASN A 72 13.18 0.96 5.65
CA ASN A 72 12.45 -0.25 5.26
C ASN A 72 11.17 0.07 4.47
N LEU A 73 10.66 1.30 4.53
CA LEU A 73 9.44 1.69 3.80
C LEU A 73 9.58 1.50 2.29
N ARG A 74 10.80 1.59 1.74
CA ARG A 74 11.04 1.41 0.30
C ARG A 74 10.68 0.00 -0.19
N TYR A 75 10.75 -0.97 0.72
CA TYR A 75 10.34 -2.35 0.48
C TYR A 75 8.92 -2.58 0.97
N ALA A 76 8.57 -2.05 2.15
CA ALA A 76 7.28 -2.27 2.78
C ALA A 76 6.08 -1.72 2.00
N THR A 77 6.27 -0.69 1.16
CA THR A 77 5.20 -0.14 0.31
C THR A 77 5.06 -0.85 -1.05
N GLN A 78 5.85 -1.89 -1.31
CA GLN A 78 5.70 -2.69 -2.53
C GLN A 78 4.54 -3.67 -2.38
N ASP A 79 3.84 -3.94 -3.47
CA ASP A 79 2.62 -4.75 -3.46
C ASP A 79 2.50 -5.61 -4.73
N MET A 80 2.06 -6.85 -4.54
CA MET A 80 1.70 -7.79 -5.61
C MET A 80 0.22 -8.20 -5.58
N LEU A 81 -0.57 -7.77 -4.60
CA LEU A 81 -1.95 -8.24 -4.44
C LEU A 81 -2.98 -7.39 -5.18
N HIS A 82 -2.80 -6.08 -5.27
CA HIS A 82 -3.83 -5.20 -5.82
C HIS A 82 -3.31 -4.09 -6.74
N GLN A 83 -2.12 -3.55 -6.45
CA GLN A 83 -1.52 -2.45 -7.18
C GLN A 83 -1.17 -2.84 -8.63
N PRO A 84 -0.60 -4.02 -8.94
CA PRO A 84 -0.33 -4.41 -10.32
C PRO A 84 -1.61 -4.45 -11.18
N ASP A 85 -2.70 -5.02 -10.66
CA ASP A 85 -3.97 -5.11 -11.38
C ASP A 85 -4.57 -3.70 -11.57
N ARG A 86 -4.49 -2.82 -10.56
CA ARG A 86 -5.01 -1.44 -10.62
C ARG A 86 -4.18 -0.48 -11.48
N GLN A 87 -2.91 -0.80 -11.76
CA GLN A 87 -2.10 -0.02 -12.72
C GLN A 87 -2.73 0.00 -14.12
N GLY A 88 -3.57 -0.98 -14.46
CA GLY A 88 -4.32 -1.00 -15.72
C GLY A 88 -5.32 0.15 -15.87
N ILE A 89 -5.95 0.61 -14.78
CA ILE A 89 -6.91 1.74 -14.80
C ILE A 89 -6.19 3.07 -14.91
N PHE A 90 -5.06 3.19 -14.19
CA PHE A 90 -4.29 4.43 -14.15
C PHE A 90 -2.83 4.17 -14.57
N PRO A 91 -2.56 4.01 -15.88
CA PRO A 91 -1.21 3.77 -16.39
C PRO A 91 -0.14 4.77 -15.91
N PRO A 92 -0.43 6.08 -15.72
CA PRO A 92 0.55 7.02 -15.19
C PRO A 92 1.05 6.69 -13.77
N MET A 93 0.32 5.88 -13.00
CA MET A 93 0.68 5.47 -11.64
C MET A 93 2.12 4.97 -11.54
N LYS A 94 2.53 4.12 -12.47
CA LYS A 94 3.89 3.54 -12.49
C LYS A 94 4.96 4.63 -12.59
N ASN A 95 4.75 5.62 -13.44
CA ASN A 95 5.68 6.72 -13.64
C ASN A 95 5.70 7.66 -12.43
N ILE A 96 4.54 7.91 -11.81
CA ILE A 96 4.43 8.75 -10.61
C ILE A 96 5.15 8.09 -9.42
N ILE A 97 4.89 6.81 -9.16
CA ILE A 97 5.58 6.06 -8.09
C ILE A 97 7.09 6.07 -8.34
N LYS A 98 7.54 5.80 -9.57
CA LYS A 98 8.96 5.82 -9.91
C LYS A 98 9.58 7.21 -9.71
N ALA A 99 8.91 8.27 -10.14
CA ALA A 99 9.37 9.64 -9.95
C ALA A 99 9.49 10.00 -8.46
N ALA A 100 8.48 9.65 -7.64
CA ALA A 100 8.52 9.88 -6.20
C ALA A 100 9.71 9.17 -5.54
N MET A 101 9.94 7.89 -5.85
CA MET A 101 11.09 7.14 -5.32
C MET A 101 12.43 7.74 -5.76
N ASN A 102 12.56 8.15 -7.02
CA ASN A 102 13.78 8.79 -7.54
C ASN A 102 14.05 10.16 -6.90
N SER A 103 13.00 10.86 -6.46
CA SER A 103 13.09 12.15 -5.75
C SER A 103 13.36 11.98 -4.24
N GLY A 104 13.58 10.76 -3.75
CA GLY A 104 13.95 10.51 -2.35
C GLY A 104 12.78 10.16 -1.43
N ALA A 105 11.60 9.83 -1.96
CA ALA A 105 10.52 9.31 -1.13
C ALA A 105 10.95 8.01 -0.42
N LEU A 106 10.57 7.90 0.87
CA LEU A 106 10.79 6.68 1.66
C LEU A 106 9.98 5.49 1.11
N GLY A 107 8.83 5.77 0.52
CA GLY A 107 7.97 4.80 -0.15
C GLY A 107 6.89 5.53 -0.96
N ALA A 108 6.32 4.86 -1.95
CA ALA A 108 5.24 5.39 -2.79
C ALA A 108 4.35 4.26 -3.27
N PHE A 109 3.04 4.46 -3.17
CA PHE A 109 2.03 3.44 -3.46
C PHE A 109 0.66 4.10 -3.71
N LEU A 110 -0.27 3.31 -4.24
CA LEU A 110 -1.67 3.71 -4.42
C LEU A 110 -2.38 3.86 -3.05
N SER A 111 -2.96 5.03 -2.79
CA SER A 111 -3.83 5.22 -1.62
C SER A 111 -5.23 4.64 -1.88
N GLY A 112 -5.67 3.70 -1.04
CA GLY A 112 -6.99 3.08 -1.16
C GLY A 112 -7.20 2.36 -2.51
N SER A 113 -8.33 2.63 -3.16
CA SER A 113 -8.65 2.14 -4.51
C SER A 113 -8.17 3.04 -5.65
N GLY A 114 -7.68 4.24 -5.34
CA GLY A 114 -7.56 5.35 -6.29
C GLY A 114 -8.43 6.54 -5.89
N SER A 115 -8.40 7.59 -6.74
CA SER A 115 -9.17 8.83 -6.60
C SER A 115 -10.64 8.70 -7.00
#